data_AF-A0A1S2LAG8-F1
#
_entry.id   AF-A0A1S2LAG8-F1
#
_cell.length_a   1.000
_cell.length_b   1.000
_cell.length_c   1.000
_cell.angle_alpha   90.00
_cell.angle_beta   90.00
_cell.angle_gamma   90.00
#
_symmetry.space_group_name_H-M   'P 1'
#
loop_
_entity.id
_entity.type
_entity.pdbx_description
1 polymer ?
#
loop_
_entity_poly.entity_id
_entity_poly.type
_entity_poly.pdbx_seq_one_letter_code
_entity_poly.pdbx_strand_id
1 'polypeptide(L)' 'MFQNIGIPGLILILVIALIIFGPKKLPEMGRAVGQTLKEFKKSTRELTNDLDDDDKKSVKSEKVTAETTEEKDQTK' A
#
# COMPACT_ATOMS: atom_id res chain seq x y z
N MET A 1 26.79 -13.07 -16.29
CA MET A 1 27.27 -13.06 -14.89
C MET A 1 26.31 -12.36 -13.91
N PHE A 2 25.59 -11.30 -14.30
CA PHE A 2 24.66 -10.59 -13.40
C PHE A 2 23.27 -11.21 -13.21
N GLN A 3 22.87 -12.20 -14.01
CA GLN A 3 21.54 -12.82 -13.93
C GLN A 3 21.35 -13.69 -12.68
N ASN A 4 22.43 -14.09 -11.99
CA ASN A 4 22.37 -14.83 -10.72
C ASN A 4 22.25 -13.91 -9.50
N ILE A 5 22.22 -12.59 -9.68
CA ILE A 5 22.19 -11.65 -8.56
C ILE A 5 20.81 -11.55 -7.90
N GLY A 6 19.74 -12.03 -8.56
CA GLY A 6 18.43 -12.33 -7.98
C GLY A 6 17.89 -11.36 -6.91
N ILE A 7 17.07 -11.91 -6.01
CA ILE A 7 16.58 -11.19 -4.83
C ILE A 7 17.72 -10.76 -3.87
N PRO A 8 18.78 -11.55 -3.65
CA PRO A 8 19.86 -11.16 -2.72
C PRO A 8 20.59 -9.86 -3.10
N GLY A 9 20.88 -9.66 -4.38
CA GLY A 9 21.55 -8.44 -4.85
C GLY A 9 20.62 -7.22 -4.80
N LEU A 10 19.32 -7.41 -5.02
CA LEU A 10 18.33 -6.34 -4.85
C LEU A 10 18.27 -5.88 -3.39
N ILE A 11 18.29 -6.82 -2.43
CA ILE A 11 18.36 -6.50 -0.99
C ILE A 11 19.61 -5.71 -0.65
N LEU A 12 20.78 -6.08 -1.18
CA LEU A 12 22.04 -5.35 -0.94
C LEU A 12 21.94 -3.89 -1.40
N ILE A 13 21.39 -3.65 -2.59
CA ILE A 13 21.17 -2.29 -3.11
C ILE A 13 20.18 -1.54 -2.22
N LEU A 14 19.10 -2.20 -1.78
CA LEU A 14 18.11 -1.63 -0.88
C LEU A 14 18.76 -1.19 0.44
N VAL A 15 19.62 -2.01 1.04
CA VAL A 15 20.34 -1.67 2.29
C VAL A 15 21.20 -0.42 2.11
N ILE A 16 21.96 -0.31 1.01
CA ILE A 16 22.78 0.88 0.73
C ILE A 16 21.89 2.11 0.56
N ALA A 17 20.79 2.00 -0.19
CA ALA A 17 19.83 3.07 -0.35
C ALA A 17 19.19 3.47 0.98
N LEU A 18 18.90 2.51 1.86
CA LEU A 18 18.37 2.77 3.20
C LEU A 18 19.36 3.47 4.12
N ILE A 19 20.66 3.28 3.95
CA ILE A 19 21.67 4.02 4.71
C ILE A 19 21.71 5.49 4.28
N ILE A 20 21.58 5.76 2.97
CA ILE A 20 21.61 7.12 2.42
C ILE A 20 20.29 7.86 2.70
N PHE A 21 19.16 7.23 2.40
CA PHE A 21 17.83 7.86 2.48
C PHE A 21 17.12 7.62 3.81
N GLY A 22 17.44 6.54 4.52
CA GLY A 22 16.79 6.13 5.77
C GLY A 22 15.57 5.21 5.55
N PRO A 23 15.32 4.24 6.45
CA PRO A 23 14.20 3.29 6.37
C PRO A 23 12.82 3.93 6.47
N LYS A 24 12.73 5.14 7.04
CA LYS A 24 11.47 5.87 7.18
C LYS A 24 11.08 6.63 5.91
N LYS A 25 12.05 7.05 5.09
CA LYS A 25 11.79 7.93 3.93
C LYS A 25 11.22 7.19 2.73
N LEU A 26 11.67 5.99 2.43
CA LEU A 26 11.08 5.17 1.36
C LEU A 26 9.56 4.94 1.54
N PRO A 27 9.06 4.47 2.70
CA PRO A 27 7.62 4.29 2.89
C PRO A 27 6.85 5.62 2.98
N GLU A 28 7.46 6.68 3.51
CA GLU A 28 6.86 8.01 3.55
C GLU A 28 6.64 8.56 2.14
N MET A 29 7.65 8.50 1.26
CA MET A 29 7.52 8.90 -0.14
C MET A 29 6.59 7.96 -0.91
N GLY A 30 6.64 6.66 -0.66
CA GLY A 30 5.73 5.69 -1.26
C GLY A 30 4.26 5.94 -0.91
N ARG A 31 3.96 6.39 0.32
CA ARG A 31 2.60 6.79 0.71
C ARG A 31 2.13 8.03 -0.02
N ALA A 32 2.98 9.06 -0.15
CA ALA A 32 2.65 10.27 -0.88
C ALA A 32 2.39 9.98 -2.38
N VAL A 33 3.32 9.28 -3.03
CA VAL A 33 3.17 8.85 -4.43
C VAL A 33 1.97 7.92 -4.61
N GLY A 34 1.74 7.00 -3.67
CA GLY A 34 0.62 6.07 -3.71
C GLY A 34 -0.74 6.76 -3.59
N GLN A 35 -0.86 7.82 -2.78
CA GLN A 35 -2.06 8.65 -2.72
C GLN A 35 -2.32 9.35 -4.06
N THR A 36 -1.29 9.96 -4.65
CA THR A 36 -1.39 10.57 -5.98
C THR A 36 -1.78 9.55 -7.05
N LEU A 37 -1.17 8.36 -7.07
CA LEU A 37 -1.51 7.29 -8.01
C LEU A 37 -2.94 6.77 -7.80
N LYS A 38 -3.40 6.70 -6.55
CA LYS A 38 -4.76 6.26 -6.21
C LYS A 38 -5.81 7.25 -6.71
N GLU A 39 -5.59 8.54 -6.50
CA GLU A 39 -6.46 9.60 -7.01
C GLU A 39 -6.42 9.66 -8.53
N PHE A 40 -5.23 9.60 -9.12
CA PHE A 40 -5.06 9.53 -10.58
C PHE A 40 -5.81 8.34 -11.16
N LYS A 41 -5.65 7.13 -10.60
CA LYS A 41 -6.39 5.94 -11.03
C LYS A 41 -7.91 6.12 -10.90
N LYS A 42 -8.38 6.76 -9.83
CA LYS A 42 -9.82 7.02 -9.62
C LYS A 42 -10.36 7.96 -10.69
N SER A 43 -9.67 9.07 -10.96
CA SER A 43 -10.06 10.03 -12.00
C SER A 43 -9.96 9.43 -13.40
N THR A 44 -8.90 8.70 -13.72
CA THR A 44 -8.79 7.98 -15.00
C THR A 44 -9.89 6.93 -15.15
N ARG A 45 -10.26 6.24 -14.07
CA ARG A 45 -11.34 5.26 -14.11
C ARG A 45 -12.71 5.91 -14.27
N GLU A 46 -12.97 7.04 -13.65
CA GLU A 46 -14.19 7.82 -13.89
C GLU A 46 -14.27 8.28 -15.36
N LEU A 47 -13.16 8.78 -15.92
CA LEU A 47 -13.09 9.18 -17.33
C LEU A 47 -13.24 8.00 -18.32
N THR A 48 -12.75 6.82 -17.97
CA THR A 48 -12.87 5.62 -18.82
C THR A 48 -14.22 4.93 -18.66
N ASN A 49 -14.83 4.99 -17.46
CA ASN A 49 -16.12 4.37 -17.18
C ASN A 49 -17.28 5.14 -17.82
N ASP A 50 -17.14 6.43 -18.13
CA ASP A 50 -18.10 7.17 -18.96
C ASP A 50 -18.17 6.63 -20.41
N LEU A 51 -17.24 5.75 -20.81
CA LEU A 51 -17.22 5.06 -22.10
C LEU A 51 -17.60 3.56 -22.00
N ASP A 52 -17.57 2.98 -20.79
CA ASP A 52 -17.82 1.56 -20.55
C ASP A 52 -18.58 1.39 -19.21
N ASP A 53 -19.90 1.41 -19.29
CA ASP A 53 -20.84 1.15 -18.19
C ASP A 53 -20.81 -0.35 -17.84
N ASP A 54 -19.97 -0.74 -16.86
CA ASP A 54 -20.15 -1.82 -15.85
C ASP A 54 -18.79 -2.28 -15.31
N ASP A 55 -18.42 -1.90 -14.09
CA ASP A 55 -17.86 -2.85 -13.10
C ASP A 55 -17.54 -2.17 -11.74
N LYS A 56 -18.33 -2.54 -10.73
CA LYS A 56 -17.96 -2.86 -9.33
C LYS A 56 -17.01 -1.94 -8.52
N LYS A 57 -17.69 -1.11 -7.73
CA LYS A 57 -17.58 -0.80 -6.29
C LYS A 57 -16.43 -1.40 -5.43
N SER A 58 -15.91 -0.50 -4.58
CA SER A 58 -15.34 -0.64 -3.21
C SER A 58 -13.98 -1.30 -2.97
N VAL A 59 -13.07 -0.50 -2.42
CA VAL A 59 -12.40 -0.86 -1.16
C VAL A 59 -12.51 0.32 -0.20
N LYS A 60 -13.47 0.19 0.72
CA LYS A 60 -13.66 1.02 1.92
C LYS A 60 -12.49 0.70 2.86
N SER A 61 -11.73 1.70 3.28
CA SER A 61 -10.83 1.59 4.43
C SER A 61 -10.95 2.87 5.24
N GLU A 62 -11.90 2.84 6.17
CA GLU A 62 -11.94 3.74 7.32
C GLU A 62 -12.21 2.88 8.56
N LYS A 63 -11.18 2.80 9.41
CA LYS A 63 -11.18 2.63 10.88
C LYS A 63 -11.60 1.28 11.48
N VAL A 64 -11.13 1.07 12.72
CA VAL A 64 -11.24 -0.07 13.66
C VAL A 64 -10.25 -1.20 13.32
N THR A 65 -9.25 -1.57 14.14
CA THR A 65 -9.26 -1.84 15.58
C THR A 65 -7.88 -1.58 16.20
N ALA A 66 -7.81 -0.60 17.10
CA ALA A 66 -7.11 -0.82 18.36
C ALA A 66 -7.95 -1.84 19.17
N GLU A 67 -7.25 -2.66 19.95
CA GLU A 67 -7.75 -3.47 21.07
C GLU A 67 -8.43 -4.81 20.71
N THR A 68 -7.64 -5.87 20.88
CA THR A 68 -8.01 -7.28 20.95
C THR A 68 -8.10 -7.67 22.43
N THR A 69 -9.27 -8.17 22.82
CA THR A 69 -9.53 -9.18 23.86
C THR A 69 -9.46 -8.77 25.34
N GLU A 70 -10.63 -8.75 26.00
CA GLU A 70 -10.98 -9.82 26.94
C GLU A 70 -12.51 -10.02 27.04
N GLU A 71 -12.89 -11.29 26.98
CA GLU A 71 -14.22 -11.90 27.02
C GLU A 71 -14.49 -12.42 28.45
N LYS A 72 -15.78 -12.57 28.78
CA LYS A 72 -16.47 -13.14 29.98
C LYS A 72 -17.02 -12.07 30.93
N ASP A 73 -18.25 -12.15 31.40
CA ASP A 73 -19.01 -13.34 31.75
C ASP A 73 -20.53 -13.09 31.65
N GLN A 74 -21.25 -14.20 31.59
CA GLN A 74 -22.67 -14.36 31.37
C GLN A 74 -23.53 -13.92 32.57
N THR A 75 -24.84 -13.79 32.31
CA THR A 75 -25.94 -14.17 33.23
C THR A 75 -25.95 -13.61 34.66
N LYS A 76 -26.85 -12.66 34.91
CA LYS A 76 -28.03 -12.91 35.75
C LYS A 76 -29.09 -11.84 35.57
#